data_AF-A0A817P1J9-F1
#
_entry.id   AF-A0A817P1J9-F1
#
_cell.length_a   1.000
_cell.length_b   1.000
_cell.length_c   1.000
_cell.angle_alpha   90.00
_cell.angle_beta   90.00
_cell.angle_gamma   90.00
#
_symmetry.space_group_name_H-M   'P 1'
#
loop_
_entity.id
_entity.type
_entity.pdbx_description
1 polymer ?
#
loop_
_entity_poly.entity_id
_entity_poly.type
_entity_poly.pdbx_seq_one_letter_code
_entity_poly.pdbx_strand_id
1 'polypeptide(L)'
;MPIHYPGIINLTLAHTVKRSIKTFQLSVDILRIVSGIRLPVKCYLIDGLYVGSCRYTGDQLCTLIGSWWPKTFGLYLTSLVATILGNSCNGSLRDVPINQIVAYKEVLELPNLSGNILSLFTSGDFEVKIMAMEQDTKVFCGTFKYTIKPRKNV
;
A
#
# COMPACT_ATOMS: atom_id res chain seq x y z
N MET A 1 -11.98 -13.75 -2.28
CA MET A 1 -11.62 -14.43 -1.02
C MET A 1 -11.27 -13.36 0.00
N PRO A 2 -11.89 -13.33 1.20
CA PRO A 2 -11.63 -12.29 2.17
C PRO A 2 -10.22 -12.42 2.76
N ILE A 3 -9.60 -11.29 3.04
CA ILE A 3 -8.38 -11.19 3.83
C ILE A 3 -8.77 -11.40 5.30
N HIS A 4 -8.07 -12.31 5.98
CA HIS A 4 -8.31 -12.60 7.39
C HIS A 4 -7.24 -11.95 8.28
N TYR A 5 -7.67 -11.28 9.36
CA TYR A 5 -6.78 -10.71 10.37
C TYR A 5 -7.13 -11.23 11.79
N PRO A 6 -6.15 -11.41 12.69
CA PRO A 6 -4.72 -11.53 12.36
C PRO A 6 -4.48 -12.73 11.43
N GLY A 7 -3.47 -12.64 10.59
CA GLY A 7 -3.23 -13.64 9.54
C GLY A 7 -2.10 -13.29 8.59
N ILE A 8 -1.85 -14.15 7.62
CA ILE A 8 -0.76 -13.98 6.64
C ILE A 8 -1.37 -13.73 5.26
N ILE A 9 -0.87 -12.73 4.54
CA ILE A 9 -1.17 -12.49 3.14
C ILE A 9 0.07 -12.77 2.31
N ASN A 10 -0.07 -13.64 1.31
CA ASN A 10 0.93 -13.78 0.26
C ASN A 10 0.58 -12.83 -0.89
N LEU A 11 1.36 -11.78 -1.06
CA LEU A 11 1.25 -10.85 -2.16
C LEU A 11 2.17 -11.28 -3.29
N THR A 12 1.66 -11.22 -4.51
CA THR A 12 2.49 -11.36 -5.72
C THR A 12 2.14 -10.22 -6.65
N LEU A 13 3.12 -9.39 -6.97
CA LEU A 13 2.97 -8.24 -7.83
C LEU A 13 3.90 -8.39 -9.02
N ALA A 14 3.37 -8.41 -10.24
CA ALA A 14 4.16 -8.33 -11.45
C ALA A 14 3.82 -7.02 -12.17
N HIS A 15 4.84 -6.26 -12.58
CA HIS A 15 4.65 -5.02 -13.32
C HIS A 15 5.75 -4.80 -14.34
N THR A 16 5.47 -3.93 -15.31
CA THR A 16 6.45 -3.49 -16.30
C THR A 16 6.53 -1.97 -16.26
N VAL A 17 7.71 -1.45 -15.96
CA VAL A 17 7.97 -0.01 -15.97
C VAL A 17 8.31 0.43 -17.39
N LYS A 18 7.48 1.29 -17.99
CA LYS A 18 7.70 1.76 -19.38
C LYS A 18 8.63 2.98 -19.48
N ARG A 19 8.85 3.69 -18.37
CA ARG A 19 9.70 4.88 -18.29
C ARG A 19 10.23 5.08 -16.87
N SER A 20 11.38 5.72 -16.73
CA SER A 20 11.87 6.15 -15.41
C SER A 20 10.96 7.23 -14.84
N ILE A 21 10.77 7.21 -13.51
CA ILE A 21 9.94 8.16 -12.77
C ILE A 21 10.86 8.88 -11.78
N LYS A 22 11.03 10.19 -11.92
CA LYS A 22 11.94 11.00 -11.12
C LYS A 22 11.31 11.49 -9.83
N THR A 23 10.05 11.90 -9.90
CA THR A 23 9.26 12.31 -8.74
C THR A 23 7.82 11.87 -8.96
N PHE A 24 7.16 11.40 -7.91
CA PHE A 24 5.75 11.04 -8.01
C PHE A 24 4.95 11.48 -6.79
N GLN A 25 3.67 11.73 -7.04
CA GLN A 25 2.64 11.92 -6.03
C GLN A 25 1.66 10.77 -6.12
N LEU A 26 1.30 10.19 -4.99
CA LEU A 26 0.35 9.09 -4.88
C LEU A 26 -0.92 9.59 -4.21
N SER A 27 -2.06 9.51 -4.88
CA SER A 27 -3.38 9.70 -4.28
C SER A 27 -3.99 8.34 -4.00
N VAL A 28 -4.37 8.11 -2.75
CA VAL A 28 -5.10 6.91 -2.32
C VAL A 28 -6.49 7.36 -1.90
N ASP A 29 -7.52 6.78 -2.49
CA ASP A 29 -8.92 6.97 -2.08
C ASP A 29 -9.47 5.62 -1.60
N ILE A 30 -9.90 5.56 -0.35
CA ILE A 30 -10.44 4.37 0.31
C ILE A 30 -11.93 4.60 0.57
N LEU A 31 -12.76 3.74 0.00
CA LEU A 31 -14.20 3.70 0.23
C LEU A 31 -14.54 2.43 1.00
N ARG A 32 -15.25 2.56 2.12
CA ARG A 32 -15.88 1.44 2.81
C ARG A 32 -17.28 1.23 2.25
N ILE A 33 -17.64 -0.01 1.94
CA ILE A 33 -18.96 -0.35 1.43
C ILE A 33 -19.77 -0.94 2.58
N VAL A 34 -20.87 -0.28 2.94
CA VAL A 34 -21.79 -0.71 3.99
C VAL A 34 -23.19 -0.75 3.40
N SER A 35 -23.79 -1.95 3.29
CA SER A 35 -25.13 -2.14 2.72
C SER A 35 -25.30 -1.51 1.32
N GLY A 36 -24.25 -1.58 0.49
CA GLY A 36 -24.24 -0.99 -0.87
C GLY A 36 -23.90 0.51 -0.91
N ILE A 37 -23.87 1.20 0.23
CA ILE A 37 -23.49 2.62 0.34
C ILE A 37 -21.96 2.72 0.41
N ARG A 38 -21.38 3.61 -0.40
CA ARG A 38 -19.94 3.91 -0.42
C ARG A 38 -19.64 5.06 0.52
N LEU A 39 -18.94 4.77 1.61
CA LEU A 39 -18.55 5.73 2.63
C LEU A 39 -17.06 6.06 2.46
N PRO A 40 -16.69 7.33 2.21
CA PRO A 40 -15.28 7.70 2.10
C PRO A 40 -14.61 7.62 3.46
N VAL A 41 -13.48 6.91 3.51
CA VAL A 41 -12.62 6.92 4.68
C VAL A 41 -11.70 8.13 4.58
N LYS A 42 -11.87 9.11 5.48
CA LYS A 42 -11.02 10.30 5.49
C LYS A 42 -9.55 9.96 5.77
N CYS A 43 -8.66 10.88 5.38
CA CYS A 43 -7.27 10.85 5.82
C CYS A 43 -7.20 11.17 7.32
N TYR A 44 -6.56 10.30 8.10
CA TYR A 44 -6.31 10.49 9.52
C TYR A 44 -4.80 10.46 9.80
N LEU A 45 -4.34 11.27 10.75
CA LEU A 45 -2.98 11.19 11.27
C LEU A 45 -3.02 10.37 12.56
N ILE A 46 -2.39 9.19 12.55
CA ILE A 46 -2.33 8.26 13.67
C ILE A 46 -0.86 7.94 13.93
N ASP A 47 -0.37 8.22 15.14
CA ASP A 47 1.03 7.99 15.53
C ASP A 47 2.06 8.59 14.54
N GLY A 48 1.75 9.76 14.00
CA GLY A 48 2.60 10.46 13.02
C GLY A 48 2.49 9.92 11.58
N LEU A 49 1.60 8.97 11.32
CA LEU A 49 1.40 8.33 10.01
C LEU A 49 0.03 8.68 9.44
N TYR A 50 0.02 9.08 8.17
CA TYR A 50 -1.22 9.36 7.43
C TYR A 50 -1.85 8.05 6.93
N VAL A 51 -3.06 7.75 7.40
CA VAL A 51 -3.83 6.54 7.09
C VAL A 51 -5.21 6.91 6.56
N GLY A 52 -5.65 6.27 5.48
CA GLY A 52 -6.97 6.50 4.87
C GLY A 52 -6.88 7.05 3.45
N SER A 53 -7.87 7.86 3.05
CA SER A 53 -7.84 8.52 1.73
C SER A 53 -6.92 9.73 1.74
N CYS A 54 -5.61 9.51 1.57
CA CYS A 54 -4.57 10.53 1.69
C CYS A 54 -3.82 10.74 0.36
N ARG A 55 -3.15 11.90 0.26
CA ARG A 55 -2.16 12.16 -0.79
C ARG A 55 -0.77 12.07 -0.18
N TYR A 56 0.10 11.31 -0.80
CA TYR A 56 1.46 11.05 -0.35
C TYR A 56 2.45 11.57 -1.39
N THR A 57 3.48 12.28 -0.92
CA THR A 57 4.71 12.44 -1.70
C THR A 57 5.51 11.15 -1.70
N GLY A 58 6.48 11.02 -2.62
CA GLY A 58 7.43 9.90 -2.59
C GLY A 58 8.06 9.70 -1.20
N ASP A 59 8.51 10.79 -0.56
CA ASP A 59 9.16 10.72 0.76
C ASP A 59 8.19 10.28 1.88
N GLN A 60 6.95 10.77 1.88
CA GLN A 60 5.94 10.34 2.85
C GLN A 60 5.57 8.87 2.69
N LEU A 61 5.50 8.38 1.44
CA LEU A 61 5.27 6.97 1.17
C LEU A 61 6.45 6.11 1.67
N CYS A 62 7.68 6.59 1.50
CA CYS A 62 8.87 5.95 2.05
C CYS A 62 8.83 5.85 3.57
N THR A 63 8.45 6.93 4.27
CA THR A 63 8.28 6.90 5.73
C THR A 63 7.19 5.92 6.13
N LEU A 64 6.03 5.96 5.47
CA LEU A 64 4.91 5.08 5.79
C LEU A 64 5.29 3.60 5.61
N ILE A 65 5.90 3.26 4.48
CA ILE A 65 6.34 1.89 4.21
C ILE A 65 7.45 1.49 5.19
N GLY A 66 8.44 2.34 5.45
CA GLY A 66 9.50 2.04 6.42
C GLY A 66 9.01 1.84 7.86
N SER A 67 7.89 2.47 8.23
CA SER A 67 7.26 2.29 9.54
C SER A 67 6.38 1.05 9.64
N TRP A 68 5.73 0.64 8.54
CA TRP A 68 4.75 -0.47 8.54
C TRP A 68 5.34 -1.80 8.06
N TRP A 69 6.32 -1.77 7.16
CA TRP A 69 7.01 -2.97 6.72
C TRP A 69 8.02 -3.38 7.79
N PRO A 70 7.88 -4.58 8.38
CA PRO A 70 8.83 -5.06 9.37
C PRO A 70 10.27 -4.98 8.82
N LYS A 71 11.21 -4.48 9.63
CA LYS A 71 12.66 -4.47 9.35
C LYS A 71 13.26 -5.88 9.17
N THR A 72 12.46 -6.95 9.15
CA THR A 72 12.89 -8.35 9.16
C THR A 72 13.53 -8.84 7.86
N PHE A 73 13.68 -8.02 6.83
CA PHE A 73 14.56 -8.34 5.70
C PHE A 73 15.90 -7.62 5.84
N GLY A 74 16.74 -8.17 6.70
CA GLY A 74 18.16 -7.87 6.69
C GLY A 74 18.79 -8.25 5.34
N LEU A 75 19.61 -7.34 4.81
CA LEU A 75 20.71 -7.57 3.87
C LEU A 75 20.44 -8.18 2.49
N TYR A 76 19.22 -8.53 2.13
CA TYR A 76 18.86 -8.88 0.74
C TYR A 76 17.73 -7.99 0.26
N LEU A 77 18.11 -6.91 -0.44
CA LEU A 77 17.21 -6.01 -1.17
C LEU A 77 16.59 -6.77 -2.37
N THR A 78 15.67 -7.68 -2.10
CA THR A 78 14.76 -8.30 -3.10
C THR A 78 13.31 -7.93 -2.86
N SER A 79 13.02 -7.13 -1.82
CA SER A 79 11.66 -6.71 -1.52
C SER A 79 11.16 -5.65 -2.50
N LEU A 80 9.87 -5.68 -2.78
CA LEU A 80 9.17 -4.67 -3.60
C LEU A 80 9.53 -3.25 -3.15
N VAL A 81 9.64 -3.08 -1.84
CA VAL A 81 10.01 -1.83 -1.16
C VAL A 81 11.46 -1.44 -1.44
N ALA A 82 12.39 -2.39 -1.33
CA ALA A 82 13.80 -2.17 -1.59
C ALA A 82 14.11 -1.84 -3.05
N THR A 83 13.41 -2.45 -4.01
CA THR A 83 13.66 -2.24 -5.44
C THR A 83 12.87 -1.04 -6.00
N ILE A 84 11.66 -0.78 -5.51
CA ILE A 84 10.90 0.42 -5.89
C ILE A 84 11.47 1.64 -5.16
N LEU A 85 11.69 1.58 -3.84
CA LEU A 85 12.14 2.75 -3.08
C LEU A 85 13.67 2.90 -3.00
N GLY A 86 14.43 1.88 -3.41
CA GLY A 86 15.89 1.91 -3.43
C GLY A 86 16.53 2.19 -2.06
N ASN A 87 17.86 2.20 -2.01
CA ASN A 87 18.59 2.83 -0.89
C ASN A 87 18.47 4.38 -0.89
N SER A 88 17.48 4.93 -1.58
CA SER A 88 17.34 6.37 -1.83
C SER A 88 15.88 6.79 -1.72
N CYS A 89 15.44 6.98 -0.47
CA CYS A 89 14.26 7.78 -0.15
C CYS A 89 14.52 9.27 -0.49
N ASN A 90 14.70 9.56 -1.78
CA ASN A 90 14.75 10.89 -2.39
C ASN A 90 13.64 11.03 -3.46
N GLY A 91 12.57 10.23 -3.36
CA GLY A 91 11.39 10.32 -4.22
C GLY A 91 11.54 9.82 -5.67
N SER A 92 12.60 9.08 -6.02
CA SER A 92 12.95 8.72 -7.40
C SER A 92 13.05 7.21 -7.65
N LEU A 93 12.26 6.68 -8.61
CA LEU A 93 12.31 5.28 -9.08
C LEU A 93 13.38 5.09 -10.17
N ARG A 94 14.57 5.69 -9.99
CA ARG A 94 15.57 5.81 -11.06
C ARG A 94 16.19 4.48 -11.49
N ASP A 95 16.25 3.52 -10.57
CA ASP A 95 17.02 2.28 -10.75
C ASP A 95 16.14 1.08 -11.12
N VAL A 96 14.85 1.30 -11.43
CA VAL A 96 13.95 0.21 -11.84
C VAL A 96 14.16 -0.14 -13.32
N PRO A 97 14.43 -1.40 -13.68
CA PRO A 97 14.63 -1.81 -15.08
C PRO A 97 13.44 -1.44 -15.98
N ILE A 98 13.71 -0.68 -17.04
CA ILE A 98 12.69 -0.25 -18.01
C ILE A 98 12.41 -1.39 -19.00
N ASN A 99 11.13 -1.56 -19.35
CA ASN A 99 10.62 -2.56 -20.30
C ASN A 99 10.89 -4.02 -19.91
N GLN A 100 11.20 -4.28 -18.64
CA GLN A 100 11.30 -5.63 -18.10
C GLN A 100 10.10 -5.91 -17.18
N ILE A 101 9.65 -7.17 -17.19
CA ILE A 101 8.66 -7.63 -16.22
C ILE A 101 9.41 -7.86 -14.91
N VAL A 102 9.06 -7.08 -13.89
CA VAL A 102 9.57 -7.25 -12.54
C VAL A 102 8.46 -7.84 -11.68
N ALA A 103 8.73 -9.02 -11.10
CA ALA A 103 7.80 -9.74 -10.25
C ALA A 103 8.34 -9.85 -8.83
N TYR A 104 7.46 -9.59 -7.87
CA TYR A 104 7.76 -9.59 -6.45
C TYR A 104 6.80 -10.52 -5.74
N LYS A 105 7.32 -11.27 -4.77
CA LYS A 105 6.53 -12.12 -3.89
C LYS A 105 6.84 -11.72 -2.46
N GLU A 106 5.81 -11.29 -1.75
CA GLU A 106 5.91 -10.79 -0.38
C GLU A 106 4.96 -11.55 0.52
N VAL A 107 5.38 -11.74 1.77
CA VAL A 107 4.56 -12.34 2.82
C VAL A 107 4.33 -11.28 3.88
N LEU A 108 3.09 -10.83 4.03
CA LEU A 108 2.69 -9.84 5.00
C LEU A 108 1.98 -10.49 6.19
N GLU A 109 2.49 -10.25 7.39
CA GLU A 109 1.81 -10.60 8.63
C GLU A 109 0.89 -9.45 9.05
N LEU A 110 -0.41 -9.72 9.11
CA LEU A 110 -1.40 -8.78 9.60
C LEU A 110 -1.49 -8.90 11.12
N PRO A 111 -1.21 -7.81 11.86
CA PRO A 111 -1.30 -7.82 13.31
C PRO A 111 -2.76 -7.97 13.76
N ASN A 112 -2.93 -8.31 15.04
CA ASN A 112 -4.25 -8.24 15.64
C ASN A 112 -4.66 -6.77 15.81
N LEU A 113 -5.77 -6.39 15.19
CA LEU A 113 -6.29 -5.02 15.21
C LEU A 113 -7.45 -4.83 16.21
N SER A 114 -7.74 -5.83 17.05
CA SER A 114 -8.79 -5.74 18.08
C SER A 114 -8.46 -4.65 19.11
N GLY A 115 -9.33 -3.64 19.24
CA GLY A 115 -9.24 -2.62 20.30
C GLY A 115 -8.61 -1.27 19.92
N ASN A 116 -8.16 -1.07 18.68
CA ASN A 116 -7.62 0.22 18.22
C ASN A 116 -8.67 1.05 17.44
N ILE A 117 -8.46 2.36 17.31
CA ILE A 117 -9.25 3.30 16.48
C ILE A 117 -9.34 2.84 15.02
N LEU A 118 -8.42 1.99 14.59
CA LEU A 118 -8.45 1.30 13.31
C LEU A 118 -9.57 0.26 13.18
N SER A 119 -10.38 0.00 14.21
CA SER A 119 -11.55 -0.90 14.19
C SER A 119 -12.54 -0.62 13.04
N LEU A 120 -12.59 0.61 12.52
CA LEU A 120 -13.37 0.94 11.33
C LEU A 120 -12.85 0.26 10.05
N PHE A 121 -11.57 -0.11 10.03
CA PHE A 121 -10.89 -0.82 8.95
C PHE A 121 -10.80 -2.32 9.19
N THR A 122 -11.21 -2.80 10.36
CA THR A 122 -10.96 -4.19 10.72
C THR A 122 -11.92 -5.12 10.04
N SER A 123 -13.14 -4.71 9.70
CA SER A 123 -14.02 -5.58 8.91
C SER A 123 -14.95 -4.84 7.97
N GLY A 124 -15.15 -5.45 6.80
CA GLY A 124 -16.05 -4.97 5.77
C GLY A 124 -15.47 -5.09 4.37
N ASP A 125 -16.24 -4.57 3.42
CA ASP A 125 -15.85 -4.46 2.03
C ASP A 125 -15.25 -3.09 1.76
N PHE A 126 -14.14 -3.07 1.03
CA PHE A 126 -13.39 -1.86 0.71
C PHE A 126 -13.11 -1.78 -0.78
N GLU A 127 -13.18 -0.56 -1.30
CA GLU A 127 -12.73 -0.19 -2.64
C GLU A 127 -11.62 0.85 -2.47
N VAL A 128 -10.42 0.50 -2.92
CA VAL A 128 -9.23 1.35 -2.84
C VAL A 128 -8.81 1.73 -4.24
N LYS A 129 -8.87 3.02 -4.54
CA LYS A 129 -8.36 3.60 -5.78
C LYS A 129 -7.00 4.22 -5.49
N ILE A 130 -6.03 3.87 -6.33
CA ILE A 130 -4.66 4.38 -6.24
C ILE A 130 -4.34 5.08 -7.55
N MET A 131 -3.85 6.31 -7.47
CA MET A 131 -3.43 7.09 -8.62
C MET A 131 -2.03 7.64 -8.38
N ALA A 132 -1.09 7.35 -9.26
CA ALA A 132 0.24 7.94 -9.23
C ALA A 132 0.38 8.96 -10.36
N MET A 133 0.91 10.14 -10.04
CA MET A 133 1.19 11.22 -10.98
C MET A 133 2.64 11.68 -10.89
N GLU A 134 3.19 12.12 -12.02
CA GLU A 134 4.51 12.75 -12.14
C GLU A 134 4.34 14.02 -12.99
N GLN A 135 4.59 15.19 -12.42
CA GLN A 135 4.44 16.50 -13.11
C GLN A 135 3.12 16.60 -13.89
N ASP A 136 2.00 16.37 -13.18
CA ASP A 136 0.63 16.35 -13.73
C ASP A 136 0.33 15.27 -14.79
N THR A 137 1.31 14.42 -15.12
CA THR A 137 1.11 13.26 -15.98
C THR A 137 0.75 12.04 -15.14
N LYS A 138 -0.38 11.41 -15.47
CA LYS A 138 -0.82 10.17 -14.83
C LYS A 138 0.10 9.01 -15.23
N VAL A 139 0.75 8.41 -14.23
CA VAL A 139 1.67 7.28 -14.38
C VAL A 139 0.96 5.96 -14.15
N PHE A 140 0.10 5.90 -13.14
CA PHE A 140 -0.61 4.69 -12.75
C PHE A 140 -2.02 5.01 -12.24
N CYS A 141 -2.95 4.10 -12.51
CA CYS A 141 -4.27 4.07 -11.90
C CYS A 141 -4.66 2.63 -11.64
N GLY A 142 -4.92 2.30 -10.39
CA GLY A 142 -5.49 1.02 -10.00
C GLY A 142 -6.77 1.24 -9.21
N THR A 143 -7.70 0.30 -9.32
CA THR A 143 -8.79 0.17 -8.36
C THR A 143 -8.82 -1.26 -7.88
N PHE A 144 -8.72 -1.42 -6.56
CA PHE A 144 -8.68 -2.71 -5.88
C PHE A 144 -9.94 -2.82 -5.04
N LYS A 145 -10.56 -4.00 -5.06
CA LYS A 145 -11.70 -4.30 -4.20
C LYS A 145 -11.34 -5.50 -3.36
N TYR A 146 -11.49 -5.38 -2.05
CA TYR A 146 -11.18 -6.46 -1.13
C TYR A 146 -12.13 -6.43 0.07
N THR A 147 -12.27 -7.59 0.70
CA THR A 147 -13.05 -7.77 1.92
C THR A 147 -12.10 -8.16 3.03
N ILE A 148 -12.19 -7.51 4.19
CA ILE A 148 -11.46 -7.90 5.41
C ILE A 148 -12.43 -8.53 6.40
N LYS A 149 -12.05 -9.66 7.00
CA LYS A 149 -12.83 -10.34 8.05
C LYS A 149 -11.95 -10.76 9.23
N PRO A 150 -12.45 -10.68 10.48
CA PRO A 150 -11.74 -11.24 11.61
C PRO A 150 -11.60 -12.74 11.42
N ARG A 151 -10.45 -13.28 11.80
CA ARG A 151 -10.31 -14.72 11.99
C ARG A 151 -11.19 -15.08 13.19
N LYS A 152 -12.19 -15.95 12.98
CA LYS A 152 -12.95 -16.50 14.11
C LYS A 152 -11.94 -17.25 14.97
N ASN A 153 -11.81 -16.89 16.24
CA ASN A 153 -11.08 -17.70 17.20
C ASN A 153 -11.71 -19.10 17.17
N VAL A 154 -10.91 -20.11 16.82
CA VAL A 154 -11.22 -21.51 17.10
C VAL A 154 -10.78 -21.75 18.54
#